data_AF-A0A239AR04-F1
#
_entry.id   AF-A0A239AR04-F1
#
_cell.length_a   1.000
_cell.length_b   1.000
_cell.length_c   1.000
_cell.angle_alpha   90.00
_cell.angle_beta   90.00
_cell.angle_gamma   90.00
#
_symmetry.space_group_name_H-M   'P 1'
#
loop_
_entity.id
_entity.type
_entity.pdbx_description
1 polymer ?
#
loop_
_entity_poly.entity_id
_entity_poly.type
_entity_poly.pdbx_seq_one_letter_code
_entity_poly.pdbx_strand_id
1 'polypeptide(L)'
;MTDQEQAEQSGVVPAQAAAPDDGPWAAYLTAARELDRVRRAASTVAGEQATTIGAAQQELASVRARLAPQRARLVRDFGVPELDLMPLEGERAAALAAMTGGPAAILAALRQARRTADAADHAFIGPLPAGSGRPWARNLLVYGPFAAAVLFVQIILYLVAPSGSLPTYTLLCGLSMPLLAFGLGWGTIGFVWGADGEQGGVKADRTPVLGIVTCLIPVLLTCMGVGLQQLLS
;
A
#
# COMPACT_ATOMS: atom_id res chain seq x y z
N MET A 1 -16.45 49.41 72.41
CA MET A 1 -15.91 50.73 72.00
C MET A 1 -15.32 50.49 70.64
N THR A 2 -16.26 50.38 69.72
CA THR A 2 -16.28 49.69 68.43
C THR A 2 -17.40 50.42 67.71
N ASP A 3 -17.25 50.64 66.40
CA ASP A 3 -18.26 51.16 65.46
C ASP A 3 -18.08 52.60 64.94
N GLN A 4 -17.02 53.35 65.28
CA GLN A 4 -16.89 54.74 64.80
C GLN A 4 -15.79 55.04 63.76
N GLU A 5 -14.85 54.12 63.49
CA GLU A 5 -13.78 54.36 62.48
C GLU A 5 -14.01 53.69 61.12
N GLN A 6 -15.06 52.88 60.95
CA GLN A 6 -15.32 52.18 59.69
C GLN A 6 -16.24 52.93 58.71
N ALA A 7 -16.67 54.15 59.05
CA ALA A 7 -17.65 54.90 58.25
C ALA A 7 -17.05 55.96 57.30
N GLU A 8 -15.75 56.30 57.39
CA GLU A 8 -15.17 57.42 56.62
C GLU A 8 -14.22 57.04 55.47
N GLN A 9 -14.03 55.76 55.17
CA GLN A 9 -13.26 55.30 54.00
C GLN A 9 -14.12 54.69 52.88
N SER A 10 -15.40 55.05 52.80
CA SER A 10 -16.14 55.01 51.54
C SER A 10 -15.68 56.17 50.67
N GLY A 11 -14.46 56.05 50.13
CA GLY A 11 -14.01 56.85 49.01
C GLY A 11 -14.97 56.62 47.85
N VAL A 12 -15.89 57.55 47.66
CA VAL A 12 -16.74 57.63 46.47
C VAL A 12 -15.79 57.74 45.28
N VAL A 13 -15.49 56.60 44.66
CA VAL A 13 -14.91 56.57 43.33
C VAL A 13 -15.88 57.36 42.45
N PRO A 14 -15.49 58.50 41.86
CA PRO A 14 -16.38 59.24 41.00
C PRO A 14 -16.86 58.28 39.91
N ALA A 15 -18.19 58.19 39.76
CA ALA A 15 -18.81 57.38 38.72
C ALA A 15 -18.10 57.68 37.41
N GLN A 16 -17.38 56.68 36.89
CA GLN A 16 -16.70 56.77 35.62
C GLN A 16 -17.75 57.21 34.59
N ALA A 17 -17.60 58.43 34.06
CA ALA A 17 -18.50 58.96 33.06
C ALA A 17 -18.68 57.89 31.97
N ALA A 18 -19.93 57.49 31.74
CA ALA A 18 -20.28 56.54 30.69
C ALA A 18 -19.57 56.96 29.39
N ALA A 19 -18.89 56.02 28.76
CA ALA A 19 -18.15 56.28 27.53
C ALA A 19 -19.09 56.94 26.50
N PRO A 20 -18.62 57.91 25.70
CA PRO A 20 -19.45 58.53 24.69
C PRO A 20 -19.86 57.47 23.66
N ASP A 21 -21.14 57.12 23.68
CA ASP A 21 -21.76 56.21 22.73
C ASP A 21 -21.70 56.80 21.32
N ASP A 22 -21.16 56.01 20.38
CA ASP A 22 -21.22 56.20 18.93
C ASP A 22 -20.53 57.44 18.31
N GLY A 23 -19.37 57.84 18.85
CA GLY A 23 -18.48 58.81 18.18
C GLY A 23 -17.53 58.19 17.13
N PRO A 24 -17.04 58.97 16.15
CA PRO A 24 -16.06 58.49 15.15
C PRO A 24 -14.76 57.95 15.76
N TRP A 25 -14.37 58.43 16.94
CA TRP A 25 -13.25 57.90 17.71
C TRP A 25 -13.50 56.47 18.23
N ALA A 26 -14.72 56.16 18.69
CA ALA A 26 -15.09 54.82 19.13
C ALA A 26 -15.07 53.84 17.94
N ALA A 27 -15.54 54.27 16.77
CA ALA A 27 -15.45 53.50 15.53
C ALA A 27 -13.99 53.21 15.14
N TYR A 28 -13.11 54.20 15.22
CA TYR A 28 -11.68 54.03 14.99
C TYR A 28 -11.05 53.00 15.95
N LEU A 29 -11.31 53.12 17.26
CA LEU A 29 -10.77 52.17 18.25
C LEU A 29 -11.28 50.74 18.03
N THR A 30 -12.55 50.58 17.65
CA THR A 30 -13.10 49.28 17.29
C THR A 30 -12.41 48.70 16.06
N ALA A 31 -12.22 49.49 15.00
CA ALA A 31 -11.49 49.08 13.80
C ALA A 31 -10.02 48.72 14.12
N ALA A 32 -9.34 49.48 14.97
CA ALA A 32 -7.97 49.20 15.38
C ALA A 32 -7.85 47.89 16.19
N ARG A 33 -8.81 47.61 17.09
CA ARG A 33 -8.86 46.33 17.82
C ARG A 33 -9.11 45.16 16.88
N GLU A 34 -9.97 45.34 15.88
CA GLU A 34 -10.25 44.30 14.90
C GLU A 34 -9.03 44.02 14.01
N LEU A 35 -8.31 45.07 13.58
CA LEU A 35 -7.06 44.91 12.86
C LEU A 35 -6.00 44.17 13.69
N ASP A 36 -5.87 44.48 14.98
CA ASP A 36 -4.94 43.76 15.86
C ASP A 36 -5.35 42.29 16.06
N ARG A 37 -6.65 41.99 16.15
CA ARG A 37 -7.14 40.60 16.16
C ARG A 37 -6.75 39.86 14.88
N VAL A 38 -7.01 40.45 13.71
CA VAL A 38 -6.65 39.86 12.41
C VAL A 38 -5.14 39.67 12.30
N ARG A 39 -4.34 40.65 12.74
CA ARG A 39 -2.87 40.55 12.75
C ARG A 39 -2.40 39.38 13.61
N ARG A 40 -2.92 39.25 14.84
CA ARG A 40 -2.56 38.14 15.74
C ARG A 40 -2.98 36.80 15.15
N ALA A 41 -4.19 36.70 14.61
CA ALA A 41 -4.68 35.48 13.96
C ALA A 41 -3.78 35.08 12.78
N ALA A 42 -3.41 36.04 11.92
CA ALA A 42 -2.50 35.81 10.80
C ALA A 42 -1.10 35.37 11.27
N SER A 43 -0.54 36.00 12.30
CA SER A 43 0.74 35.59 12.88
C SER A 43 0.70 34.17 13.46
N THR A 44 -0.40 33.79 14.11
CA THR A 44 -0.59 32.43 14.62
C THR A 44 -0.61 31.40 13.49
N VAL A 45 -1.41 31.63 12.45
CA VAL A 45 -1.49 30.73 11.28
C VAL A 45 -0.14 30.63 10.56
N ALA A 46 0.56 31.75 10.38
CA ALA A 46 1.90 31.77 9.78
C ALA A 46 2.91 30.96 10.62
N GLY A 47 2.83 31.06 11.95
CA GLY A 47 3.63 30.25 12.87
C GLY A 47 3.39 28.75 12.71
N GLU A 48 2.12 28.33 12.65
CA GLU A 48 1.73 26.93 12.43
C GLU A 48 2.18 26.38 11.07
N GLN A 49 2.12 27.21 10.02
CA GLN A 49 2.64 26.82 8.71
C GLN A 49 4.16 26.68 8.73
N ALA A 50 4.89 27.61 9.37
CA ALA A 50 6.33 27.56 9.48
C ALA A 50 6.81 26.32 10.25
N THR A 51 6.14 25.95 11.35
CA THR A 51 6.47 24.72 12.09
C THR A 51 6.21 23.47 11.25
N THR A 52 5.11 23.44 10.50
CA THR A 52 4.77 22.33 9.59
C THR A 52 5.81 22.17 8.47
N ILE A 53 6.25 23.29 7.87
CA ILE A 53 7.30 23.29 6.84
C ILE A 53 8.63 22.81 7.42
N GLY A 54 9.01 23.29 8.62
CA GLY A 54 10.21 22.84 9.31
C GLY A 54 10.20 21.33 9.58
N ALA A 55 9.07 20.79 10.05
CA ALA A 55 8.89 19.35 10.24
C ALA A 55 8.98 18.58 8.91
N ALA A 56 8.40 19.10 7.83
CA ALA A 56 8.48 18.49 6.51
C ALA A 56 9.92 18.43 5.99
N GLN A 57 10.71 19.49 6.18
CA GLN A 57 12.12 19.50 5.80
C GLN A 57 12.95 18.47 6.58
N GLN A 58 12.70 18.33 7.89
CA GLN A 58 13.35 17.33 8.73
C GLN A 58 13.00 15.90 8.28
N GLU A 59 11.73 15.62 8.00
CA GLU A 59 11.31 14.31 7.48
C GLU A 59 11.90 14.02 6.10
N LEU A 60 11.96 15.02 5.19
CA LEU A 60 12.59 14.86 3.89
C LEU A 60 14.08 14.52 4.02
N ALA A 61 14.80 15.18 4.93
CA ALA A 61 16.20 14.86 5.21
C ALA A 61 16.34 13.43 5.74
N SER A 62 15.44 13.00 6.64
CA SER A 62 15.42 11.63 7.17
C SER A 62 15.18 10.59 6.08
N VAL A 63 14.18 10.81 5.20
CA VAL A 63 13.87 9.91 4.08
C VAL A 63 15.06 9.80 3.11
N ARG A 64 15.68 10.93 2.75
CA ARG A 64 16.87 10.93 1.88
C ARG A 64 18.04 10.16 2.48
N ALA A 65 18.28 10.34 3.78
CA ALA A 65 19.34 9.63 4.49
C ALA A 65 19.14 8.11 4.50
N ARG A 66 17.89 7.62 4.48
CA ARG A 66 17.58 6.18 4.39
C ARG A 66 17.60 5.63 2.97
N LEU A 67 17.08 6.37 1.99
CA LEU A 67 17.01 5.89 0.60
C LEU A 67 18.39 5.74 -0.05
N ALA A 68 19.36 6.59 0.29
CA ALA A 68 20.70 6.52 -0.28
C ALA A 68 21.41 5.16 -0.05
N PRO A 69 21.53 4.65 1.20
CA PRO A 69 22.11 3.33 1.43
C PRO A 69 21.25 2.19 0.86
N GLN A 70 19.92 2.28 0.89
CA GLN A 70 19.04 1.27 0.27
C GLN A 70 19.29 1.13 -1.22
N ARG A 71 19.38 2.25 -1.94
CA ARG A 71 19.67 2.27 -3.38
C ARG A 71 21.03 1.65 -3.67
N ALA A 72 22.06 2.03 -2.91
CA ALA A 72 23.40 1.45 -3.07
C ALA A 72 23.40 -0.06 -2.86
N ARG A 73 22.62 -0.55 -1.88
CA ARG A 73 22.48 -1.99 -1.60
C ARG A 73 21.74 -2.74 -2.70
N LEU A 74 20.66 -2.18 -3.24
CA LEU A 74 19.93 -2.77 -4.38
C LEU A 74 20.81 -2.94 -5.62
N VAL A 75 21.63 -1.94 -5.93
CA VAL A 75 22.56 -2.01 -7.06
C VAL A 75 23.68 -3.01 -6.78
N ARG A 76 24.32 -2.93 -5.61
CA ARG A 76 25.51 -3.74 -5.29
C ARG A 76 25.18 -5.21 -4.98
N ASP A 77 24.20 -5.46 -4.12
CA ASP A 77 23.93 -6.79 -3.58
C ASP A 77 22.91 -7.56 -4.43
N PHE A 78 21.98 -6.86 -5.09
CA PHE A 78 20.89 -7.46 -5.86
C PHE A 78 20.98 -7.22 -7.37
N GLY A 79 21.98 -6.45 -7.83
CA GLY A 79 22.23 -6.22 -9.25
C GLY A 79 21.11 -5.47 -9.96
N VAL A 80 20.27 -4.71 -9.24
CA VAL A 80 19.15 -3.97 -9.85
C VAL A 80 19.72 -2.83 -10.70
N PRO A 81 19.35 -2.73 -12.00
CA PRO A 81 19.77 -1.63 -12.86
C PRO A 81 19.34 -0.27 -12.29
N GLU A 82 20.22 0.73 -12.34
CA GLU A 82 19.90 2.06 -11.82
C GLU A 82 18.71 2.73 -12.53
N LEU A 83 18.47 2.37 -13.80
CA LEU A 83 17.35 2.87 -14.59
C LEU A 83 16.00 2.41 -14.00
N ASP A 84 15.94 1.19 -13.46
CA ASP A 84 14.73 0.62 -12.86
C ASP A 84 14.44 1.23 -11.48
N LEU A 85 15.40 1.96 -10.90
CA LEU A 85 15.26 2.67 -9.62
C LEU A 85 14.74 4.10 -9.82
N MET A 86 14.50 4.52 -11.07
CA MET A 86 13.92 5.83 -11.36
C MET A 86 12.39 5.77 -11.26
N PRO A 87 11.75 6.73 -10.56
CA PRO A 87 10.30 6.77 -10.49
C PRO A 87 9.69 6.92 -11.89
N LEU A 88 8.70 6.08 -12.18
CA LEU A 88 7.89 6.12 -13.39
C LEU A 88 7.05 7.41 -13.43
N GLU A 89 6.62 7.83 -14.62
CA GLU A 89 5.84 9.07 -14.78
C GLU A 89 4.51 9.04 -14.00
N GLY A 90 3.81 7.91 -14.00
CA GLY A 90 2.58 7.73 -13.23
C GLY A 90 2.79 7.82 -11.72
N GLU A 91 3.93 7.35 -11.21
CA GLU A 91 4.28 7.44 -9.78
C GLU A 91 4.58 8.88 -9.38
N ARG A 92 5.23 9.65 -10.26
CA ARG A 92 5.47 11.09 -10.04
C ARG A 92 4.15 11.86 -10.01
N ALA A 93 3.23 11.57 -10.93
CA ALA A 93 1.91 12.18 -10.96
C ALA A 93 1.11 11.88 -9.68
N ALA A 94 1.12 10.63 -9.21
CA ALA A 94 0.48 10.24 -7.97
C ALA A 94 1.09 10.93 -6.74
N ALA A 95 2.42 11.06 -6.69
CA ALA A 95 3.11 11.78 -5.62
C ALA A 95 2.73 13.28 -5.60
N LEU A 96 2.67 13.93 -6.77
CA LEU A 96 2.23 15.32 -6.88
C LEU A 96 0.78 15.50 -6.40
N ALA A 97 -0.11 14.59 -6.80
CA ALA A 97 -1.50 14.61 -6.36
C ALA A 97 -1.61 14.51 -4.83
N ALA A 98 -0.84 13.61 -4.20
CA ALA A 98 -0.80 13.45 -2.74
C ALA A 98 -0.33 14.71 -1.99
N MET A 99 0.46 15.58 -2.64
CA MET A 99 0.99 16.82 -2.06
C MET A 99 0.12 18.05 -2.32
N THR A 100 -0.95 17.93 -3.11
CA THR A 100 -1.74 19.09 -3.58
C THR A 100 -2.48 19.80 -2.43
N GLY A 101 -2.71 19.13 -1.30
CA GLY A 101 -3.37 19.68 -0.12
C GLY A 101 -2.54 20.65 0.76
N GLY A 102 -1.35 21.06 0.31
CA GLY A 102 -0.50 22.03 1.03
C GLY A 102 0.50 21.40 2.03
N PRO A 103 1.10 22.20 2.93
CA PRO A 103 2.23 21.78 3.78
C PRO A 103 1.93 20.56 4.66
N ALA A 104 0.71 20.45 5.20
CA ALA A 104 0.30 19.31 6.02
C ALA A 104 0.20 18.02 5.18
N ALA A 105 -0.29 18.11 3.95
CA ALA A 105 -0.35 16.98 3.02
C ALA A 105 1.06 16.50 2.62
N ILE A 106 1.98 17.45 2.36
CA ILE A 106 3.39 17.15 2.10
C ILE A 106 4.03 16.43 3.30
N LEU A 107 3.81 16.93 4.52
CA LEU A 107 4.32 16.29 5.74
C LEU A 107 3.75 14.86 5.92
N ALA A 108 2.45 14.68 5.67
CA ALA A 108 1.82 13.37 5.74
C ALA A 108 2.39 12.39 4.70
N ALA A 109 2.61 12.85 3.46
CA ALA A 109 3.23 12.08 2.39
C ALA A 109 4.68 11.68 2.75
N LEU A 110 5.47 12.59 3.34
CA LEU A 110 6.84 12.29 3.78
C LEU A 110 6.87 11.28 4.92
N ARG A 111 5.98 11.40 5.90
CA ARG A 111 5.84 10.39 6.98
C ARG A 111 5.42 9.02 6.44
N GLN A 112 4.57 8.99 5.41
CA GLN A 112 4.23 7.75 4.73
C GLN A 112 5.45 7.17 4.00
N ALA A 113 6.18 7.98 3.24
CA ALA A 113 7.40 7.56 2.55
C ALA A 113 8.45 7.00 3.52
N ARG A 114 8.62 7.62 4.70
CA ARG A 114 9.49 7.12 5.76
C ARG A 114 9.04 5.74 6.27
N ARG A 115 7.76 5.58 6.61
CA ARG A 115 7.22 4.28 7.04
C ARG A 115 7.45 3.18 5.99
N THR A 116 7.27 3.52 4.72
CA THR A 116 7.54 2.59 3.61
C THR A 116 9.03 2.25 3.50
N ALA A 117 9.92 3.24 3.60
CA ALA A 117 11.37 3.02 3.60
C ALA A 117 11.82 2.15 4.79
N ASP A 118 11.27 2.39 5.98
CA ASP A 118 11.57 1.63 7.19
C ASP A 118 11.09 0.17 7.06
N ALA A 119 9.90 -0.05 6.50
CA ALA A 119 9.38 -1.38 6.22
C ALA A 119 10.25 -2.14 5.20
N ALA A 120 10.76 -1.44 4.18
CA ALA A 120 11.69 -2.02 3.21
C ALA A 120 13.03 -2.42 3.87
N ASP A 121 13.59 -1.58 4.74
CA ASP A 121 14.79 -1.91 5.52
C ASP A 121 14.60 -3.16 6.38
N HIS A 122 13.45 -3.28 7.04
CA HIS A 122 13.13 -4.46 7.84
C HIS A 122 13.04 -5.74 6.99
N ALA A 123 12.57 -5.64 5.74
CA ALA A 123 12.57 -6.76 4.81
C ALA A 123 13.99 -7.19 4.38
N PHE A 124 14.99 -6.30 4.45
CA PHE A 124 16.39 -6.62 4.13
C PHE A 124 17.19 -7.21 5.31
N ILE A 125 16.73 -7.07 6.56
CA ILE A 125 17.48 -7.46 7.79
C ILE A 125 16.84 -8.64 8.52
N GLY A 126 15.51 -8.81 8.45
CA GLY A 126 14.84 -9.95 9.10
C GLY A 126 15.11 -11.29 8.40
N PRO A 127 14.91 -12.44 9.10
CA PRO A 127 14.66 -13.68 8.37
C PRO A 127 13.56 -13.39 7.35
N LEU A 128 13.74 -13.83 6.09
CA LEU A 128 12.81 -13.54 4.99
C LEU A 128 11.38 -13.59 5.55
N PRO A 129 10.59 -12.50 5.48
CA PRO A 129 9.21 -12.59 5.89
C PRO A 129 8.60 -13.77 5.14
N ALA A 130 7.96 -14.68 5.87
CA ALA A 130 7.23 -15.81 5.29
C ALA A 130 5.97 -15.34 4.49
N GLY A 131 6.00 -14.12 3.97
CA GLY A 131 4.98 -13.47 3.16
C GLY A 131 5.63 -12.76 1.99
N SER A 132 5.18 -13.11 0.78
CA SER A 132 5.68 -12.71 -0.54
C SER A 132 6.97 -13.37 -1.02
N GLY A 133 7.18 -14.65 -0.68
CA GLY A 133 7.89 -15.53 -1.61
C GLY A 133 7.31 -15.28 -3.02
N ARG A 134 8.18 -14.92 -3.98
CA ARG A 134 7.83 -14.45 -5.33
C ARG A 134 6.49 -15.06 -5.77
N PRO A 135 5.46 -14.28 -6.15
CA PRO A 135 4.10 -14.79 -6.41
C PRO A 135 4.08 -16.05 -7.31
N TRP A 136 5.01 -16.10 -8.26
CA TRP A 136 5.22 -17.25 -9.16
C TRP A 136 5.55 -18.57 -8.44
N ALA A 137 6.28 -18.55 -7.32
CA ALA A 137 6.83 -19.70 -6.63
C ALA A 137 5.79 -20.23 -5.65
N ARG A 138 5.06 -19.33 -4.98
CA ARG A 138 3.86 -19.70 -4.21
C ARG A 138 2.83 -20.33 -5.13
N ASN A 139 2.55 -19.72 -6.28
CA ASN A 139 1.58 -20.26 -7.22
C ASN A 139 2.07 -21.59 -7.83
N LEU A 140 3.36 -21.73 -8.15
CA LEU A 140 3.93 -22.99 -8.66
C LEU A 140 3.89 -24.11 -7.60
N LEU A 141 4.10 -23.79 -6.32
CA LEU A 141 4.06 -24.77 -5.23
C LEU A 141 2.63 -25.25 -4.95
N VAL A 142 1.62 -24.42 -5.23
CA VAL A 142 0.20 -24.81 -5.13
C VAL A 142 -0.29 -25.53 -6.39
N TYR A 143 -0.04 -24.99 -7.59
CA TYR A 143 -0.48 -25.60 -8.84
C TYR A 143 0.33 -26.85 -9.23
N GLY A 144 1.60 -26.92 -8.84
CA GLY A 144 2.52 -28.00 -9.20
C GLY A 144 2.08 -29.40 -8.74
N PRO A 145 1.71 -29.60 -7.46
CA PRO A 145 1.20 -30.89 -6.98
C PRO A 145 -0.09 -31.33 -7.68
N PHE A 146 -1.00 -30.41 -7.98
CA PHE A 146 -2.23 -30.74 -8.72
C PHE A 146 -1.92 -31.09 -10.19
N ALA A 147 -1.03 -30.36 -10.85
CA ALA A 147 -0.57 -30.70 -12.20
C ALA A 147 0.16 -32.05 -12.24
N ALA A 148 0.98 -32.35 -11.22
CA ALA A 148 1.66 -33.63 -11.08
C ALA A 148 0.67 -34.79 -10.87
N ALA A 149 -0.38 -34.59 -10.06
CA ALA A 149 -1.43 -35.58 -9.86
C ALA A 149 -2.19 -35.88 -11.16
N VAL A 150 -2.54 -34.83 -11.93
CA VAL A 150 -3.19 -34.99 -13.25
C VAL A 150 -2.29 -35.76 -14.22
N LEU A 151 -1.00 -35.41 -14.28
CA LEU A 151 -0.01 -36.12 -15.10
C LEU A 151 0.11 -37.59 -14.68
N PHE A 152 0.16 -37.87 -13.38
CA PHE A 152 0.27 -39.24 -12.86
C PHE A 152 -0.96 -40.09 -13.22
N VAL A 153 -2.16 -39.54 -13.11
CA VAL A 153 -3.39 -40.23 -13.53
C VAL A 153 -3.41 -40.45 -15.04
N GLN A 154 -2.97 -39.49 -15.85
CA GLN A 154 -2.84 -39.66 -17.30
C GLN A 154 -1.87 -40.79 -17.68
N ILE A 155 -0.73 -40.90 -16.98
CA ILE A 155 0.24 -42.00 -17.17
C ILE A 155 -0.41 -43.35 -16.83
N ILE A 156 -1.10 -43.47 -15.69
CA ILE A 156 -1.77 -44.73 -15.30
C ILE A 156 -2.84 -45.12 -16.33
N LEU A 157 -3.68 -44.17 -16.74
CA LEU A 157 -4.73 -44.43 -17.73
C LEU A 157 -4.13 -44.88 -19.07
N TYR A 158 -3.04 -44.26 -19.51
CA TYR A 158 -2.33 -44.66 -20.72
C TYR A 158 -1.78 -46.10 -20.63
N LEU A 159 -1.24 -46.49 -19.47
CA LEU A 159 -0.67 -47.83 -19.26
C LEU A 159 -1.73 -48.94 -19.13
N VAL A 160 -2.93 -48.61 -18.63
CA VAL A 160 -3.99 -49.59 -18.33
C VAL A 160 -5.08 -49.65 -19.42
N ALA A 161 -5.24 -48.60 -20.23
CA ALA A 161 -6.29 -48.54 -21.22
C ALA A 161 -6.13 -49.60 -22.33
N PRO A 162 -7.17 -50.39 -22.62
CA PRO A 162 -7.17 -51.33 -23.75
C PRO A 162 -6.90 -50.63 -25.08
N SER A 163 -6.14 -51.27 -25.96
CA SER A 163 -5.80 -50.82 -27.31
C SER A 163 -7.05 -50.72 -28.20
N GLY A 164 -7.78 -49.63 -28.06
CA GLY A 164 -9.01 -49.36 -28.83
C GLY A 164 -9.92 -48.27 -28.23
N SER A 165 -9.80 -47.96 -26.94
CA SER A 165 -10.62 -46.94 -26.27
C SER A 165 -9.89 -45.62 -26.00
N LEU A 166 -8.62 -45.54 -26.41
CA LEU A 166 -7.71 -44.41 -26.19
C LEU A 166 -8.28 -43.03 -26.58
N PRO A 167 -8.97 -42.83 -27.73
CA PRO A 167 -9.43 -41.50 -28.16
C PRO A 167 -10.52 -40.89 -27.26
N THR A 168 -11.45 -41.73 -26.79
CA THR A 168 -12.62 -41.26 -26.02
C THR A 168 -12.23 -40.92 -24.58
N TYR A 169 -11.36 -41.73 -23.97
CA TYR A 169 -10.84 -41.46 -22.63
C TYR A 169 -9.86 -40.28 -22.61
N THR A 170 -9.04 -40.09 -23.66
CA THR A 170 -8.14 -38.93 -23.74
C THR A 170 -8.89 -37.61 -23.84
N LEU A 171 -9.98 -37.52 -24.60
CA LEU A 171 -10.77 -36.29 -24.69
C LEU A 171 -11.50 -35.97 -23.38
N LEU A 172 -12.16 -36.97 -22.79
CA LEU A 172 -12.98 -36.73 -21.59
C LEU A 172 -12.12 -36.49 -20.36
N CYS A 173 -11.10 -37.33 -20.11
CA CYS A 173 -10.19 -37.18 -18.95
C CYS A 173 -9.14 -36.09 -19.18
N GLY A 174 -8.64 -35.95 -20.41
CA GLY A 174 -7.59 -34.98 -20.75
C GLY A 174 -8.06 -33.53 -20.67
N LEU A 175 -9.36 -33.24 -20.86
CA LEU A 175 -9.88 -31.87 -20.72
C LEU A 175 -10.48 -31.59 -19.34
N SER A 176 -11.19 -32.56 -18.74
CA SER A 176 -11.91 -32.35 -17.47
C SER A 176 -10.96 -32.29 -16.27
N MET A 177 -9.91 -33.11 -16.21
CA MET A 177 -8.99 -33.13 -15.07
C MET A 177 -8.15 -31.86 -14.90
N PRO A 178 -7.58 -31.26 -15.96
CA PRO A 178 -6.89 -29.98 -15.86
C PRO A 178 -7.79 -28.84 -15.41
N LEU A 179 -9.05 -28.83 -15.85
CA LEU A 179 -10.04 -27.84 -15.43
C LEU A 179 -10.35 -27.95 -13.94
N LEU A 180 -10.49 -29.19 -13.42
CA LEU A 180 -10.68 -29.44 -12.00
C LEU A 180 -9.44 -29.08 -11.18
N ALA A 181 -8.24 -29.43 -11.65
CA ALA A 181 -6.98 -29.06 -11.02
C ALA A 181 -6.75 -27.55 -10.96
N PHE A 182 -7.11 -26.85 -12.05
CA PHE A 182 -7.08 -25.39 -12.09
C PHE A 182 -8.09 -24.78 -11.10
N GLY A 183 -9.33 -25.26 -11.10
CA GLY A 183 -10.38 -24.79 -10.19
C GLY A 183 -10.02 -24.99 -8.72
N LEU A 184 -9.47 -26.16 -8.36
CA LEU A 184 -9.02 -26.47 -7.01
C LEU A 184 -7.80 -25.63 -6.59
N GLY A 185 -6.82 -25.46 -7.49
CA GLY A 185 -5.67 -24.58 -7.24
C GLY A 185 -6.07 -23.11 -7.06
N TRP A 186 -7.01 -22.63 -7.87
CA TRP A 186 -7.55 -21.28 -7.76
C TRP A 186 -8.33 -21.08 -6.45
N GLY A 187 -9.20 -22.04 -6.09
CA GLY A 187 -10.01 -22.00 -4.89
C GLY A 187 -9.18 -22.04 -3.60
N THR A 188 -8.16 -22.90 -3.55
CA THR A 188 -7.24 -23.00 -2.40
C THR A 188 -6.45 -21.71 -2.20
N ILE A 189 -5.96 -21.08 -3.28
CA ILE A 189 -5.30 -19.76 -3.19
C ILE A 189 -6.26 -18.70 -2.66
N GLY A 190 -7.51 -18.73 -3.14
CA GLY A 190 -8.53 -17.79 -2.71
C GLY A 190 -8.98 -17.97 -1.26
N PHE A 191 -8.98 -19.19 -0.74
CA PHE A 191 -9.35 -19.49 0.64
C PHE A 191 -8.22 -19.19 1.63
N VAL A 192 -6.99 -19.65 1.33
CA VAL A 192 -5.86 -19.52 2.25
C VAL A 192 -5.35 -18.09 2.37
N TRP A 193 -5.34 -17.32 1.27
CA TRP A 193 -4.83 -15.94 1.25
C TRP A 193 -5.91 -14.89 0.99
N GLY A 194 -7.20 -15.27 0.99
CA GLY A 194 -8.31 -14.33 0.79
C GLY A 194 -8.61 -13.48 2.01
N ALA A 195 -8.49 -14.06 3.21
CA ALA A 195 -8.80 -13.40 4.48
C ALA A 195 -7.87 -12.19 4.77
N ASP A 196 -6.61 -12.29 4.37
CA ASP A 196 -5.61 -11.22 4.54
C ASP A 196 -5.95 -9.97 3.70
N GLY A 197 -6.65 -10.14 2.57
CA GLY A 197 -7.05 -9.05 1.69
C GLY A 197 -8.29 -8.28 2.15
N GLU A 198 -9.17 -8.89 2.96
CA GLU A 198 -10.35 -8.23 3.53
C GLU A 198 -10.01 -7.36 4.76
N GLN A 199 -8.94 -7.70 5.48
CA GLN A 199 -8.51 -6.97 6.69
C GLN A 199 -7.54 -5.80 6.39
N GLY A 200 -7.45 -5.37 5.12
CA GLY A 200 -6.59 -4.27 4.70
C GLY A 200 -5.16 -4.67 4.32
N GLY A 201 -4.87 -5.97 4.19
CA GLY A 201 -3.61 -6.48 3.65
C GLY A 201 -3.54 -6.46 2.12
N VAL A 202 -2.37 -6.80 1.57
CA VAL A 202 -2.14 -6.86 0.12
C VAL A 202 -2.99 -7.96 -0.49
N LYS A 203 -3.92 -7.59 -1.37
CA LYS A 203 -4.78 -8.54 -2.10
C LYS A 203 -3.91 -9.58 -2.81
N ALA A 204 -4.14 -10.86 -2.52
CA ALA A 204 -3.34 -11.93 -3.07
C ALA A 204 -3.37 -11.88 -4.61
N ASP A 205 -2.21 -11.66 -5.23
CA ASP A 205 -2.06 -11.65 -6.67
C ASP A 205 -2.29 -13.06 -7.21
N ARG A 206 -3.50 -13.29 -7.73
CA ARG A 206 -3.88 -14.53 -8.37
C ARG A 206 -3.46 -14.39 -9.82
N THR A 207 -2.44 -15.13 -10.25
CA THR A 207 -1.98 -15.11 -11.64
C THR A 207 -2.71 -16.21 -12.45
N PRO A 208 -3.92 -15.97 -12.99
CA PRO A 208 -4.72 -17.01 -13.65
C PRO A 208 -4.02 -17.60 -14.86
N VAL A 209 -3.29 -16.76 -15.59
CA VAL A 209 -2.55 -17.17 -16.80
C VAL A 209 -1.52 -18.25 -16.47
N LEU A 210 -0.80 -18.11 -15.36
CA LEU A 210 0.19 -19.11 -14.94
C LEU A 210 -0.47 -20.45 -14.57
N GLY A 211 -1.62 -20.41 -13.89
CA GLY A 211 -2.39 -21.61 -13.56
C GLY A 211 -2.89 -22.33 -14.81
N ILE A 212 -3.42 -21.59 -15.79
CA ILE A 212 -3.87 -22.14 -17.08
C ILE A 212 -2.71 -22.82 -17.81
N VAL A 213 -1.57 -22.13 -17.95
CA VAL A 213 -0.39 -22.69 -18.62
C VAL A 213 0.10 -23.96 -17.92
N THR A 214 0.23 -23.92 -16.59
CA THR A 214 0.72 -25.06 -15.79
C THR A 214 -0.20 -26.27 -15.90
N CYS A 215 -1.52 -26.06 -15.87
CA CYS A 215 -2.50 -27.14 -15.98
C CYS A 215 -2.62 -27.70 -17.41
N LEU A 216 -2.31 -26.92 -18.45
CA LEU A 216 -2.38 -27.36 -19.85
C LEU A 216 -1.14 -28.13 -20.33
N ILE A 217 0.04 -27.93 -19.70
CA ILE A 217 1.29 -28.63 -20.08
C ILE A 217 1.14 -30.16 -20.14
N PRO A 218 0.56 -30.85 -19.12
CA PRO A 218 0.37 -32.29 -19.16
C PRO A 218 -0.46 -32.76 -20.37
N VAL A 219 -1.51 -32.02 -20.71
CA VAL A 219 -2.40 -32.33 -21.86
C VAL A 219 -1.63 -32.19 -23.17
N LEU A 220 -0.87 -31.11 -23.33
CA LEU A 220 -0.06 -30.87 -24.52
C LEU A 220 0.99 -31.98 -24.70
N LEU A 221 1.63 -32.43 -23.62
CA LEU A 221 2.57 -33.54 -23.63
C LEU A 221 1.89 -34.87 -24.01
N THR A 222 0.69 -35.16 -23.49
CA THR A 222 -0.04 -36.38 -23.86
C THR A 222 -0.48 -36.36 -25.32
N CYS A 223 -1.03 -35.23 -25.80
CA CYS A 223 -1.41 -35.08 -27.21
C CYS A 223 -0.21 -35.24 -28.15
N MET A 224 0.94 -34.65 -27.80
CA MET A 224 2.17 -34.79 -28.56
C MET A 224 2.67 -36.24 -28.60
N GLY A 225 2.63 -36.96 -27.47
CA GLY A 225 3.01 -38.37 -27.38
C GLY A 225 2.13 -39.29 -28.24
N VAL A 226 0.80 -39.11 -28.18
CA VAL A 226 -0.14 -39.89 -29.00
C VAL A 226 0.04 -39.58 -30.50
N GLY A 227 0.22 -38.30 -30.87
CA GLY A 227 0.47 -37.90 -32.25
C GLY A 227 1.77 -38.48 -32.81
N LEU A 228 2.84 -38.50 -32.01
CA LEU A 228 4.12 -39.11 -32.39
C LEU A 228 3.97 -40.62 -32.61
N GLN A 229 3.24 -41.31 -31.75
CA GLN A 229 3.02 -42.75 -31.87
C GLN A 229 2.25 -43.10 -33.15
N GLN A 230 1.21 -42.34 -33.50
CA GLN A 230 0.43 -42.52 -34.74
C GLN A 230 1.26 -42.27 -36.01
N LEU A 231 2.28 -41.40 -35.93
CA LEU A 231 3.21 -41.16 -37.04
C LEU A 231 4.25 -42.28 -37.22
N LEU A 232 4.55 -43.03 -36.16
CA LEU A 232 5.60 -44.06 -36.12
C LEU A 232 5.07 -45.49 -36.26
N SER A 233 3.76 -45.69 -36.11
CA SER A 233 3.05 -46.96 -36.31
C SER A 233 2.52 -47.11 -37.73
#